data_AF-Q1EDJ7-F1
#
_entry.id   AF-Q1EDJ7-F1
#
_cell.length_a   1.000
_cell.length_b   1.000
_cell.length_c   1.000
_cell.angle_alpha   90.00
_cell.angle_beta   90.00
_cell.angle_gamma   90.00
#
_symmetry.space_group_name_H-M   'P 1'
#
loop_
_entity.id
_entity.type
_entity.pdbx_description
1 polymer ?
#
loop_
_entity_poly.entity_id
_entity_poly.type
_entity_poly.pdbx_seq_one_letter_code
_entity_poly.pdbx_strand_id
1 'polypeptide(L)'
;MFLSWFLIVGVVCSVLLLLGHILSKKSNQLGEEKLSPFECGFNPREGGRVSFSFHFFLVALIFIVFDVELLLLYPYVLVFKGGGGCALWEIILLVSFVVFLSLGYFWEWSVKMLNWKW
;
A
#
# COMPACT_ATOMS: atom_id res chain seq x y z
N MET A 1 -5.64 8.00 23.93
CA MET A 1 -6.72 8.15 22.93
C MET A 1 -6.49 7.31 21.68
N PHE A 2 -5.35 7.42 20.98
CA PHE A 2 -5.09 6.57 19.80
C PHE A 2 -5.03 5.07 20.13
N LEU A 3 -4.30 4.69 21.18
CA LEU A 3 -4.21 3.29 21.60
C LEU A 3 -5.58 2.71 22.00
N SER A 4 -6.40 3.48 22.72
CA SER A 4 -7.75 3.06 23.09
C SER A 4 -8.66 2.87 21.87
N TRP A 5 -8.56 3.74 20.86
CA TRP A 5 -9.32 3.59 19.61
C TRP A 5 -8.90 2.35 18.83
N PHE A 6 -7.60 2.09 18.71
CA PHE A 6 -7.06 0.90 18.07
C PHE A 6 -7.58 -0.39 18.73
N LEU A 7 -7.58 -0.44 20.06
CA LEU A 7 -8.11 -1.57 20.81
C LEU A 7 -9.62 -1.75 20.60
N ILE A 8 -10.40 -0.67 20.61
CA ILE A 8 -11.85 -0.72 20.35
C ILE A 8 -12.13 -1.31 18.96
N VAL A 9 -11.43 -0.82 17.92
CA VAL A 9 -11.62 -1.33 16.55
C VAL A 9 -11.24 -2.81 16.48
N GLY A 10 -10.13 -3.22 17.10
CA GLY A 10 -9.71 -4.63 17.15
C GLY A 10 -10.75 -5.53 17.80
N VAL A 11 -11.37 -5.09 18.91
CA VAL A 11 -12.45 -5.81 19.58
C VAL A 11 -13.71 -5.88 18.71
N VAL A 12 -14.08 -4.79 18.04
CA VAL A 12 -15.25 -4.79 17.14
C VAL A 12 -15.02 -5.78 15.98
N CYS A 13 -13.85 -5.77 15.36
CA CYS A 13 -13.52 -6.71 14.28
C CYS A 13 -13.57 -8.17 14.75
N SER A 14 -13.05 -8.48 15.95
CA SER A 14 -13.08 -9.86 16.46
C SER A 14 -14.49 -10.32 16.80
N VAL A 15 -15.33 -9.46 17.38
CA VAL A 15 -16.75 -9.75 17.63
C VAL A 15 -17.50 -10.01 16.32
N LEU A 16 -17.27 -9.20 15.29
CA LEU A 16 -17.91 -9.40 13.97
C LEU A 16 -17.50 -10.73 13.33
N LEU A 17 -16.21 -11.10 13.42
CA LEU A 17 -15.73 -12.40 12.92
C LEU A 17 -16.34 -13.57 13.70
N LEU A 18 -16.45 -13.46 15.02
CA LEU A 18 -17.08 -14.48 15.88
C LEU A 18 -18.56 -14.62 15.56
N LEU A 19 -19.29 -13.52 15.41
CA LEU A 19 -20.70 -13.54 14.99
C LEU A 19 -20.86 -14.18 13.61
N GLY A 20 -20.00 -13.84 12.64
CA GLY A 20 -19.99 -14.46 11.32
C GLY A 20 -19.75 -15.98 11.41
N HIS A 21 -18.85 -16.42 12.29
CA HIS A 21 -18.59 -17.84 12.51
C HIS A 21 -19.76 -18.57 13.17
N ILE A 22 -20.40 -17.97 14.18
CA ILE A 22 -21.54 -18.57 14.89
C ILE A 22 -22.80 -18.64 14.01
N LEU A 23 -23.06 -17.59 13.22
CA LEU A 23 -24.20 -17.53 12.31
C LEU A 23 -23.99 -18.36 11.03
N SER A 24 -22.75 -18.68 10.68
CA SER A 24 -22.43 -19.46 9.49
C SER A 24 -22.96 -20.88 9.61
N LYS A 25 -23.87 -21.25 8.70
CA LYS A 25 -24.35 -22.63 8.52
C LYS A 25 -23.30 -23.49 7.81
N LYS A 26 -22.15 -23.70 8.45
CA LYS A 26 -21.10 -24.60 7.94
C LYS A 26 -21.55 -26.04 8.20
N SER A 27 -21.77 -26.81 7.15
CA SER A 27 -22.00 -28.26 7.30
C SER A 27 -20.70 -28.92 7.78
N ASN A 28 -20.78 -29.78 8.80
CA ASN A 28 -19.62 -30.55 9.30
C ASN A 28 -19.04 -31.51 8.25
N GLN A 29 -19.74 -31.72 7.14
CA GLN A 29 -19.24 -32.44 5.96
C GLN A 29 -18.92 -31.41 4.87
N LEU A 30 -17.73 -30.81 4.97
CA LEU A 30 -17.12 -30.11 3.85
C LEU A 30 -16.60 -31.17 2.88
N GLY A 31 -17.36 -31.44 1.81
CA GLY A 31 -16.86 -32.27 0.72
C GLY A 31 -15.59 -31.68 0.13
N GLU A 32 -14.72 -32.52 -0.43
CA GLU A 32 -13.43 -32.10 -0.99
C GLU A 32 -13.56 -30.95 -2.01
N GLU A 33 -14.66 -30.95 -2.79
CA GLU A 33 -15.03 -29.90 -3.74
C GLU A 33 -15.19 -28.49 -3.11
N LYS A 34 -15.58 -28.41 -1.83
CA LYS A 34 -15.70 -27.13 -1.10
C LYS A 34 -14.36 -26.68 -0.52
N LEU A 35 -13.38 -27.57 -0.46
CA LEU A 35 -12.04 -27.32 0.07
C LEU A 35 -11.01 -27.17 -1.05
N SER A 36 -11.34 -27.56 -2.28
CA SER A 36 -10.52 -27.32 -3.47
C SER A 36 -10.67 -25.89 -4.00
N PRO A 37 -9.63 -25.34 -4.66
CA PRO A 37 -9.73 -24.08 -5.39
C PRO A 37 -10.87 -24.10 -6.41
N PHE A 38 -11.50 -22.94 -6.62
CA PHE A 38 -12.53 -22.79 -7.65
C PHE A 38 -11.86 -22.81 -9.04
N GLU A 39 -12.15 -23.84 -9.80
CA GLU A 39 -11.69 -24.02 -11.18
C GLU A 39 -12.89 -24.20 -12.11
N CYS A 40 -12.67 -24.13 -13.42
CA CYS A 40 -13.73 -24.38 -14.42
C CYS A 40 -14.14 -25.86 -14.54
N GLY A 41 -14.06 -26.64 -13.46
CA GLY A 41 -14.40 -28.07 -13.40
C GLY A 41 -13.25 -29.02 -13.76
N PHE A 42 -12.02 -28.51 -13.90
CA PHE A 42 -10.83 -29.31 -14.17
C PHE A 42 -9.89 -29.31 -12.96
N ASN A 43 -9.26 -30.46 -12.70
CA ASN A 43 -8.18 -30.52 -11.73
C ASN A 43 -7.00 -29.65 -12.19
N PRO A 44 -6.37 -28.90 -11.27
CA PRO A 44 -5.27 -28.02 -11.61
C PRO A 44 -4.15 -28.84 -12.26
N ARG A 45 -3.83 -28.52 -13.51
CA ARG A 45 -2.70 -29.12 -14.23
C ARG A 45 -1.49 -28.22 -13.96
N GLU A 46 -0.52 -28.79 -13.25
CA GLU A 46 0.76 -28.17 -12.89
C GLU A 46 0.70 -27.06 -11.84
N GLY A 47 1.86 -26.78 -11.22
CA GLY A 47 1.96 -25.80 -10.13
C GLY A 47 1.70 -24.38 -10.62
N GLY A 48 0.93 -23.61 -9.84
CA GLY A 48 0.55 -22.21 -10.11
C GLY A 48 1.71 -21.20 -10.04
N ARG A 49 2.84 -21.51 -10.66
CA ARG A 49 3.97 -20.60 -10.79
C ARG A 49 3.69 -19.63 -11.94
N VAL A 50 3.21 -18.46 -11.57
CA VAL A 50 3.18 -17.31 -12.49
C VAL A 50 4.60 -16.78 -12.69
N SER A 51 4.91 -16.39 -13.93
CA SER A 51 6.17 -15.70 -14.24
C SER A 51 6.25 -14.38 -13.49
N PHE A 52 7.38 -14.09 -12.88
CA PHE A 52 7.63 -12.81 -12.21
C PHE A 52 7.61 -11.66 -13.22
N SER A 53 6.82 -10.63 -12.94
CA SER A 53 6.81 -9.40 -13.73
C SER A 53 7.66 -8.32 -13.05
N PHE A 54 8.74 -7.93 -13.71
CA PHE A 54 9.61 -6.83 -13.28
C PHE A 54 8.87 -5.50 -13.13
N HIS A 55 7.74 -5.33 -13.83
CA HIS A 55 6.95 -4.11 -13.78
C HIS A 55 6.36 -3.87 -12.39
N PHE A 56 5.76 -4.90 -11.77
CA PHE A 56 5.20 -4.77 -10.42
C PHE A 56 6.29 -4.49 -9.38
N PHE A 57 7.48 -5.05 -9.57
CA PHE A 57 8.62 -4.77 -8.71
C PHE A 57 9.11 -3.32 -8.82
N LEU A 58 9.22 -2.78 -10.03
CA LEU A 58 9.61 -1.39 -10.24
C LEU A 58 8.58 -0.42 -9.63
N VAL A 59 7.28 -0.69 -9.81
CA VAL A 59 6.23 0.13 -9.18
C VAL A 59 6.34 0.10 -7.65
N ALA A 60 6.60 -1.05 -7.04
CA ALA A 60 6.79 -1.15 -5.59
C ALA A 60 8.04 -0.39 -5.12
N LEU A 61 9.14 -0.44 -5.88
CA LEU A 61 10.36 0.29 -5.56
C LEU A 61 10.13 1.81 -5.62
N ILE A 62 9.52 2.28 -6.71
CA ILE A 62 9.16 3.70 -6.89
C ILE A 62 8.24 4.17 -5.75
N PHE A 63 7.25 3.37 -5.38
CA PHE A 63 6.37 3.67 -4.24
C PHE A 63 7.13 3.84 -2.92
N ILE A 64 8.11 2.98 -2.63
CA ILE A 64 8.93 3.08 -1.42
C ILE A 64 9.74 4.38 -1.41
N VAL A 65 10.33 4.76 -2.55
CA VAL A 65 11.09 6.02 -2.65
C VAL A 65 10.18 7.22 -2.40
N PHE A 66 9.01 7.27 -3.06
CA PHE A 66 8.04 8.35 -2.85
C PHE A 66 7.49 8.43 -1.41
N ASP A 67 7.28 7.31 -0.74
CA ASP A 67 6.81 7.30 0.64
C ASP A 67 7.87 7.91 1.59
N VAL A 68 9.15 7.60 1.35
CA VAL A 68 10.27 8.19 2.10
C VAL A 68 10.39 9.70 1.81
N GLU A 69 10.20 10.13 0.56
CA GLU A 69 10.21 11.55 0.19
C GLU A 69 9.13 12.35 0.93
N LEU A 70 7.90 11.80 1.00
CA LEU A 70 6.81 12.42 1.74
C LEU A 70 7.09 12.50 3.24
N LEU A 71 7.71 11.47 3.80
CA LEU A 71 8.14 11.47 5.20
C LEU A 71 9.15 12.59 5.49
N LEU A 72 10.09 12.83 4.56
CA LEU A 72 11.08 13.91 4.67
C LEU A 72 10.46 15.31 4.51
N LEU A 73 9.37 15.44 3.73
CA LEU A 73 8.65 16.70 3.58
C LEU A 73 7.73 17.04 4.76
N TYR A 74 7.24 16.04 5.49
CA TYR A 74 6.32 16.21 6.62
C TYR A 74 6.77 17.23 7.69
N PRO A 75 8.02 17.22 8.22
CA PRO A 75 8.44 18.19 9.24
C PRO A 75 8.35 19.64 8.76
N TYR A 76 8.64 19.92 7.49
CA TYR A 76 8.51 21.27 6.93
C TYR A 76 7.06 21.75 6.97
N VAL A 77 6.11 20.89 6.62
CA VAL A 77 4.67 21.21 6.68
C VAL A 77 4.24 21.60 8.10
N LEU A 78 4.78 20.93 9.13
CA LEU A 78 4.48 21.25 10.53
C LEU A 78 5.00 22.64 10.93
N VAL A 79 6.20 23.02 10.48
CA VAL A 79 6.80 24.34 10.75
C VAL A 79 5.94 25.45 10.14
N PHE A 80 5.54 25.32 8.86
CA PHE A 80 4.66 26.31 8.22
C PHE A 80 3.29 26.42 8.88
N LYS A 81 2.72 25.30 9.35
CA LYS A 81 1.41 25.30 10.02
C LYS A 81 1.48 25.91 11.43
N GLY A 82 2.62 25.82 12.11
CA GLY A 82 2.82 26.32 13.47
C GLY A 82 2.94 27.84 13.60
N GLY A 83 2.89 28.60 12.49
CA GLY A 83 3.01 30.06 12.52
C GLY A 83 4.41 30.58 12.83
N GLY A 84 5.42 29.70 12.85
CA GLY A 84 6.81 30.11 12.90
C GLY A 84 7.15 30.89 11.63
N GLY A 85 7.62 32.13 11.76
CA GLY A 85 8.15 32.87 10.62
C GLY A 85 9.30 32.06 10.01
N CYS A 86 9.12 31.57 8.79
CA CYS A 86 10.18 30.85 8.09
C CYS A 86 11.14 31.87 7.50
N ALA A 87 12.45 31.69 7.76
CA ALA A 87 13.45 32.50 7.09
C ALA A 87 13.39 32.22 5.57
N LEU A 88 13.63 33.23 4.73
CA LEU A 88 13.69 33.05 3.27
C LEU A 88 14.62 31.89 2.87
N TRP A 89 15.68 31.67 3.64
CA TRP A 89 16.61 30.55 3.48
C TRP A 89 15.95 29.18 3.60
N GLU A 90 15.05 28.97 4.56
CA GLU A 90 14.36 27.69 4.77
C GLU A 90 13.39 27.38 3.63
N ILE A 91 12.72 28.42 3.10
CA ILE A 91 11.85 28.29 1.94
C ILE A 91 12.67 27.91 0.70
N ILE A 92 13.83 28.55 0.49
CA ILE A 92 14.73 28.21 -0.63
C ILE A 92 15.20 26.76 -0.52
N LEU A 93 15.59 26.31 0.67
CA LEU A 93 15.99 24.91 0.89
C LEU A 93 14.85 23.94 0.59
N LEU A 94 13.64 24.19 1.10
CA LEU A 94 12.47 23.34 0.80
C LEU A 94 12.18 23.27 -0.70
N VAL A 95 12.16 24.41 -1.39
CA VAL A 95 11.90 24.46 -2.83
C VAL A 95 13.00 23.72 -3.58
N SER A 96 14.27 23.91 -3.22
CA SER A 96 15.38 23.19 -3.84
C SER A 96 15.29 21.68 -3.64
N PHE A 97 14.85 21.24 -2.46
CA PHE A 97 14.64 19.84 -2.13
C PHE A 97 13.50 19.23 -2.97
N VAL A 98 12.35 19.90 -3.04
CA VAL A 98 11.21 19.45 -3.86
C VAL A 98 11.58 19.38 -5.35
N VAL A 99 12.33 20.37 -5.86
CA VAL A 99 12.80 20.36 -7.25
C VAL A 99 13.73 19.18 -7.50
N PHE A 100 14.67 18.92 -6.60
CA PHE A 100 15.61 17.81 -6.73
C PHE A 100 14.89 16.45 -6.76
N LEU A 101 13.92 16.23 -5.87
CA LEU A 101 13.10 15.02 -5.87
C LEU A 101 12.25 14.88 -7.14
N SER A 102 11.64 15.98 -7.59
CA SER A 102 10.81 15.99 -8.81
C SER A 102 11.60 15.63 -10.07
N LEU A 103 12.92 15.94 -10.12
CA LEU A 103 13.77 15.55 -11.26
C LEU A 103 13.90 14.03 -11.40
N GLY A 104 13.98 13.28 -10.29
CA GLY A 104 14.00 11.82 -10.31
C GLY A 104 12.73 11.25 -10.96
N TYR A 105 11.57 11.77 -10.55
CA TYR A 105 10.29 11.40 -11.14
C TYR A 105 10.22 11.69 -12.65
N PHE A 106 10.64 12.88 -13.08
CA PHE A 106 10.63 13.23 -14.51
C PHE A 106 11.53 12.30 -15.32
N TRP A 107 12.66 11.88 -14.75
CA TRP A 107 13.52 10.90 -15.40
C TRP A 107 12.84 9.54 -15.54
N GLU A 108 12.26 9.00 -14.47
CA GLU A 108 11.52 7.72 -14.51
C GLU A 108 10.37 7.75 -15.53
N TRP A 109 9.65 8.87 -15.60
CA TRP A 109 8.59 9.10 -16.57
C TRP A 109 9.11 9.06 -18.01
N SER A 110 10.25 9.70 -18.27
CA SER A 110 10.87 9.72 -19.60
C SER A 110 11.29 8.32 -20.07
N VAL A 111 11.69 7.44 -19.15
CA VAL A 111 12.06 6.04 -19.45
C VAL A 111 10.83 5.15 -19.69
N LYS A 112 9.61 5.69 -19.55
CA LYS A 112 8.34 4.97 -19.77
C LYS A 112 8.19 3.74 -18.86
N MET A 113 8.86 3.72 -17.70
CA MET A 113 8.79 2.60 -16.75
C MET A 113 7.37 2.37 -16.22
N LEU A 114 6.53 3.41 -16.21
CA LEU A 114 5.15 3.39 -15.72
C LEU A 114 4.11 3.08 -16.81
N ASN A 115 4.53 2.87 -18.06
CA ASN A 115 3.57 2.59 -19.12
C ASN A 115 3.10 1.13 -19.07
N TRP A 116 1.80 0.96 -18.90
CA TRP A 116 1.15 -0.33 -19.02
C TRP A 116 1.00 -0.67 -20.51
N LYS A 117 1.69 -1.73 -20.96
CA LYS A 117 1.32 -2.41 -22.21
C LYS A 117 0.48 -3.61 -21.82
N TRP A 118 -0.76 -3.61 -22.29
CA TRP A 118 -1.66 -4.75 -22.19
C TRP A 118 -1.11 -5.93 -22.97
#